data_AF-A0A973KUE8-F1
#
_entry.id   AF-A0A973KUE8-F1
#
_cell.length_a   1.000
_cell.length_b   1.000
_cell.length_c   1.000
_cell.angle_alpha   90.00
_cell.angle_beta   90.00
_cell.angle_gamma   90.00
#
_symmetry.space_group_name_H-M   'P 1'
#
loop_
_entity.id
_entity.type
_entity.pdbx_description
1 polymer ?
#
loop_
_entity_poly.entity_id
_entity_poly.type
_entity_poly.pdbx_seq_one_letter_code
_entity_poly.pdbx_strand_id
1 'polypeptide(L)' 'MERGVRAVGTVVGAAVGDALGAPFEFGPPGAFSARFAVPGAGGERCGGGGWDPGEATDDTQMAV' A
#
# COMPACT_ATOMS: atom_id res chain seq x y z
N MET A 1 -18.53 17.07 2.12
CA MET A 1 -18.09 15.70 1.72
C MET A 1 -19.00 14.72 2.43
N GLU A 2 -19.73 13.89 1.67
CA GLU A 2 -20.69 12.93 2.21
C GLU A 2 -20.01 11.87 3.07
N ARG A 3 -20.72 11.38 4.10
CA ARG A 3 -20.18 10.42 5.09
C ARG A 3 -19.73 9.11 4.44
N GLY A 4 -20.47 8.64 3.43
CA GLY A 4 -20.16 7.41 2.68
C GLY A 4 -18.83 7.48 1.94
N VAL A 5 -18.52 8.61 1.29
CA VAL A 5 -17.25 8.79 0.55
C VAL A 5 -16.05 8.69 1.49
N ARG A 6 -16.17 9.22 2.70
CA ARG A 6 -15.11 9.11 3.72
C ARG A 6 -14.91 7.67 4.17
N ALA A 7 -16.00 6.96 4.48
CA ALA A 7 -15.92 5.57 4.92
C ALA A 7 -15.26 4.66 3.87
N VAL A 8 -15.69 4.77 2.60
CA VAL A 8 -15.09 4.01 1.50
C VAL A 8 -13.63 4.40 1.31
N GLY A 9 -13.32 5.69 1.32
CA GLY A 9 -11.94 6.18 1.16
C GLY A 9 -11.01 5.68 2.27
N THR A 10 -11.50 5.56 3.51
CA THR A 10 -10.71 5.00 4.62
C THR A 10 -10.36 3.53 4.38
N VAL A 11 -11.35 2.70 4.01
CA VAL A 11 -11.14 1.26 3.78
C VAL A 11 -10.20 1.04 2.59
N VAL A 12 -10.47 1.70 1.47
CA VAL A 12 -9.63 1.59 0.27
C VAL A 12 -8.23 2.14 0.54
N GLY A 13 -8.11 3.26 1.26
CA GLY A 13 -6.82 3.85 1.62
C GLY A 13 -5.97 2.95 2.49
N ALA A 14 -6.58 2.22 3.43
CA ALA A 14 -5.89 1.23 4.26
C ALA A 14 -5.31 0.10 3.40
N ALA A 15 -6.13 -0.52 2.53
CA ALA A 15 -5.69 -1.59 1.64
C ALA A 15 -4.60 -1.14 0.63
N VAL A 16 -4.69 0.10 0.15
CA VAL A 16 -3.63 0.69 -0.69
C VAL A 16 -2.34 0.88 0.11
N GLY A 17 -2.42 1.33 1.36
CA GLY A 17 -1.25 1.50 2.22
C GLY A 17 -0.55 0.18 2.52
N ASP A 18 -1.32 -0.86 2.83
CA ASP A 18 -0.88 -2.24 2.98
C ASP A 18 -0.11 -2.72 1.72
N ALA A 19 -0.77 -2.75 0.56
CA ALA A 19 -0.16 -3.26 -0.67
C ALA A 19 1.09 -2.49 -1.13
N LEU A 20 1.19 -1.19 -0.81
CA LEU A 20 2.39 -0.38 -1.07
C LEU A 20 3.51 -0.67 -0.07
N GLY A 21 3.16 -1.00 1.17
CA GLY A 21 4.10 -1.26 2.26
C GLY A 21 4.66 -2.67 2.26
N ALA A 22 3.87 -3.68 1.87
CA ALA A 22 4.22 -5.09 1.98
C ALA A 22 5.61 -5.46 1.40
N PRO A 23 6.02 -4.97 0.21
CA PRO A 23 7.35 -5.29 -0.32
C PRO A 23 8.52 -4.68 0.45
N PHE A 24 8.25 -3.75 1.37
CA PHE A 24 9.24 -3.01 2.16
C PHE A 24 9.19 -3.37 3.65
N GLU A 25 8.33 -4.30 4.04
CA GLU A 25 8.27 -4.81 5.40
C GLU A 25 9.65 -5.33 5.84
N PHE A 26 10.04 -5.05 7.09
CA PHE A 26 11.37 -5.34 7.65
C PHE A 26 12.56 -4.66 6.95
N GLY A 27 12.32 -3.76 5.99
CA GLY A 27 13.33 -2.98 5.31
C GLY A 27 13.81 -1.74 6.10
N PRO A 28 14.88 -1.07 5.64
CA PRO A 28 15.35 0.15 6.27
C PRO A 28 14.33 1.29 6.11
N PRO A 29 14.28 2.24 7.06
CA PRO A 29 13.38 3.38 6.95
C PRO A 29 13.67 4.19 5.68
N GLY A 30 12.62 4.58 4.97
CA GLY A 30 12.72 5.35 3.74
C GLY A 30 13.01 4.55 2.47
N ALA A 31 13.10 3.22 2.53
CA ALA A 31 13.33 2.37 1.35
C ALA A 31 12.31 2.62 0.22
N PHE A 32 11.03 2.80 0.56
CA PHE A 32 9.98 3.15 -0.40
C PHE A 32 10.32 4.45 -1.14
N SER A 33 10.55 5.54 -0.40
CA SER A 33 10.82 6.87 -0.98
C SER A 33 12.15 6.95 -1.72
N ALA A 34 13.14 6.15 -1.31
CA ALA A 34 14.40 6.03 -2.03
C ALA A 34 14.22 5.36 -3.41
N ARG A 35 13.34 4.35 -3.50
CA ARG A 35 13.01 3.66 -4.74
C ARG A 35 12.07 4.48 -5.63
N PHE A 36 11.09 5.14 -5.03
CA PHE A 36 10.06 5.94 -5.70
C PHE A 36 10.16 7.41 -5.28
N ALA A 37 11.24 8.07 -5.72
CA ALA A 37 11.54 9.44 -5.34
C ALA A 37 10.52 10.48 -5.83
N VAL A 38 9.79 10.16 -6.90
CA VAL A 38 8.74 11.01 -7.47
C VAL A 38 7.40 10.30 -7.29
N PRO A 39 6.51 10.79 -6.42
CA PRO A 39 5.19 10.22 -6.23
C PRO A 39 4.37 10.27 -7.53
N GLY A 40 3.67 9.19 -7.86
CA GLY A 40 2.79 9.14 -9.02
C GLY A 40 3.54 8.99 -10.35
N ALA A 41 4.85 8.73 -10.32
CA ALA A 41 5.63 8.37 -11.50
C ALA A 41 5.32 6.95 -11.99
N GLY A 42 4.58 6.17 -11.19
CA GLY A 42 4.18 4.81 -11.52
C GLY A 42 5.17 3.77 -11.01
N GLY A 43 4.67 2.53 -10.88
CA GLY A 43 5.47 1.40 -10.41
C GLY A 43 5.53 1.23 -8.90
N GLU A 44 4.86 2.09 -8.10
CA GLU A 44 4.88 2.02 -6.63
C GLU A 44 4.25 0.74 -6.09
N ARG A 45 3.26 0.18 -6.80
CA ARG A 45 2.69 -1.16 -6.54
C ARG A 45 3.59 -2.24 -7.15
N CYS A 46 4.88 -2.25 -6.82
CA CYS A 46 5.86 -3.07 -7.52
C CYS A 46 5.82 -4.56 -7.19
N GLY A 47 5.16 -4.97 -6.10
CA GLY A 47 5.34 -6.30 -5.51
C GLY A 47 6.77 -6.50 -4.97
N GLY A 48 7.08 -7.71 -4.53
CA GLY A 48 8.37 -8.07 -3.92
C GLY A 48 8.21 -8.74 -2.56
N GLY A 49 9.26 -9.43 -2.09
CA GLY A 49 9.21 -10.15 -0.81
C GLY A 49 8.25 -11.35 -0.77
N GLY A 50 7.77 -11.80 -1.93
CA GLY A 50 6.76 -12.87 -2.05
C GLY A 50 5.38 -12.38 -2.50
N TRP A 51 5.18 -11.06 -2.57
CA TRP A 51 3.89 -10.44 -2.95
C TRP A 51 3.84 -10.05 -4.42
N ASP A 52 2.69 -10.26 -5.05
CA ASP A 52 2.40 -9.77 -6.39
C ASP A 52 2.20 -8.24 -6.40
N PRO A 53 2.37 -7.58 -7.57
CA PRO A 53 2.08 -6.16 -7.73
C PRO A 53 0.67 -5.75 -7.27
N GLY A 54 0.59 -5.06 -6.12
CA GLY A 54 -0.67 -4.57 -5.56
C GLY A 54 -1.46 -5.60 -4.75
N GLU A 55 -0.86 -6.76 -4.45
CA GLU A 55 -1.39 -7.71 -3.48
C GLU A 55 -1.35 -7.10 -2.06
N ALA A 56 -2.44 -7.26 -1.32
CA ALA A 56 -2.58 -6.83 0.07
C ALA A 56 -2.31 -8.02 1.01
N THR A 57 -1.82 -7.75 2.22
CA THR A 57 -1.43 -8.77 3.19
C THR A 57 -2.58 -9.17 4.12
N ASP A 58 -2.24 -9.89 5.19
CA ASP A 58 -3.13 -10.23 6.28
C ASP A 58 -3.77 -9.01 6.96
N ASP A 59 -3.14 -7.83 6.95
CA ASP A 59 -3.74 -6.57 7.42
C ASP A 59 -5.09 -6.31 6.76
N THR A 60 -5.17 -6.41 5.43
CA THR A 60 -6.43 -6.25 4.69
C THR A 60 -7.32 -7.49 4.78
N GLN A 61 -6.75 -8.70 4.71
CA GLN A 61 -7.52 -9.95 4.73
C GLN A 61 -8.24 -10.18 6.06
N MET A 62 -7.66 -9.74 7.17
CA MET A 62 -8.26 -9.86 8.51
C MET A 62 -9.18 -8.69 8.85
N ALA A 63 -9.17 -7.62 8.06
CA ALA A 63 -10.06 -6.47 8.22
C ALA A 63 -11.45 -6.67 7.59
N VAL A 64 -11.63 -7.72 6.77
CA VAL A 64 -12.87 -8.09 6.07
C VAL A 64 -13.47 -9.39 6.59
#